data_AF-A0A7R6PGT0-F1
#
_entry.id   AF-A0A7R6PGT0-F1
#
_cell.length_a   1.000
_cell.length_b   1.000
_cell.length_c   1.000
_cell.angle_alpha   90.00
_cell.angle_beta   90.00
_cell.angle_gamma   90.00
#
_symmetry.space_group_name_H-M   'P 1'
#
loop_
_entity.id
_entity.type
_entity.pdbx_description
1 polymer ?
#
loop_
_entity_poly.entity_id
_entity_poly.type
_entity_poly.pdbx_seq_one_letter_code
_entity_poly.pdbx_strand_id
1 'polypeptide(L)'
;MEFNQQEASPNSIVSIEERHVKLAHTQLKVPCFISSRYHCEIDMTHLDDIDKVSLFPLSNQDDIDLLIIGTGATHQFLHPKQQVAIRQMGIGTESMNNKSACRSFNLLLSDARSVGLLLL
;
A
#
# COMPACT_ATOMS: atom_id res chain seq x y z
N MET A 1 32.48 0.13 -16.46
CA MET A 1 31.22 0.86 -16.68
C MET A 1 30.22 0.26 -15.71
N GLU A 2 30.07 0.88 -14.55
CA GLU A 2 29.15 0.45 -13.50
C GLU A 2 27.74 0.91 -13.88
N PHE A 3 27.01 0.08 -14.60
CA PHE A 3 25.58 0.30 -14.83
C PHE A 3 24.82 -0.29 -13.65
N ASN A 4 24.59 0.60 -12.67
CA ASN A 4 23.44 0.67 -11.78
C ASN A 4 22.74 -0.68 -11.53
N GLN A 5 23.10 -1.34 -10.43
CA GLN A 5 22.19 -2.32 -9.83
C GLN A 5 20.88 -1.58 -9.59
N GLN A 6 19.88 -1.81 -10.47
CA GLN A 6 18.50 -1.55 -10.13
C GLN A 6 18.25 -2.42 -8.91
N GLU A 7 18.41 -1.85 -7.71
CA GLU A 7 18.02 -2.49 -6.46
C GLU A 7 16.56 -2.88 -6.64
N ALA A 8 16.33 -4.16 -6.93
CA ALA A 8 15.00 -4.69 -7.07
C ALA A 8 14.28 -4.35 -5.77
N SER A 9 13.29 -3.46 -5.85
CA SER A 9 12.54 -3.02 -4.68
C SER A 9 12.04 -4.26 -3.96
N PRO A 10 12.54 -4.55 -2.74
CA PRO A 10 12.35 -5.86 -2.12
C PRO A 10 10.87 -6.16 -1.94
N ASN A 11 10.06 -5.12 -1.76
CA ASN A 11 8.63 -5.20 -1.49
C ASN A 11 7.76 -5.39 -2.75
N SER A 12 8.35 -5.77 -3.90
CA SER A 12 7.58 -6.09 -5.11
C SER A 12 6.62 -7.25 -4.87
N ILE A 13 5.37 -7.11 -5.31
CA ILE A 13 4.32 -8.10 -5.10
C ILE A 13 4.37 -9.12 -6.23
N VAL A 14 4.53 -10.39 -5.86
CA VAL A 14 4.56 -11.53 -6.80
C VAL A 14 3.14 -12.02 -7.08
N SER A 15 2.33 -12.17 -6.03
CA SER A 15 0.97 -12.69 -6.13
C SER A 15 0.13 -12.23 -4.94
N ILE A 16 -1.18 -12.14 -5.13
CA ILE A 16 -2.13 -11.74 -4.11
C ILE A 16 -3.25 -12.78 -4.02
N GLU A 17 -3.44 -13.33 -2.82
CA GLU A 17 -4.48 -14.29 -2.47
C GLU A 17 -5.58 -13.58 -1.65
N GLU A 18 -6.60 -14.33 -1.20
CA GLU A 18 -7.73 -13.75 -0.44
C GLU A 18 -7.34 -13.23 0.95
N ARG A 19 -6.32 -13.81 1.58
CA ARG A 19 -5.89 -13.44 2.96
C ARG A 19 -4.39 -13.29 3.11
N HIS A 20 -3.63 -13.44 2.03
CA HIS A 20 -2.18 -13.39 2.07
C HIS A 20 -1.66 -12.71 0.81
N VAL A 21 -0.62 -11.90 0.96
CA VAL A 21 0.10 -11.31 -0.15
C VAL A 21 1.50 -11.89 -0.18
N LYS A 22 1.92 -12.33 -1.36
CA LYS A 22 3.24 -12.88 -1.61
C LYS A 22 4.10 -11.79 -2.22
N LEU A 23 5.07 -11.31 -1.45
CA LEU A 23 6.13 -10.41 -1.92
C LEU A 23 7.28 -11.23 -2.54
N ALA A 24 8.20 -10.55 -3.20
CA ALA A 24 9.37 -11.16 -3.82
C ALA A 24 10.29 -11.83 -2.79
N HIS A 25 10.34 -11.28 -1.57
CA HIS A 25 11.22 -11.75 -0.50
C HIS A 25 10.49 -12.46 0.65
N THR A 26 9.18 -12.27 0.82
CA THR A 26 8.41 -12.83 1.95
C THR A 26 6.92 -12.95 1.64
N GLN A 27 6.11 -13.46 2.58
CA GLN A 27 4.65 -13.44 2.51
C GLN A 27 4.08 -12.77 3.77
N LEU A 28 3.01 -12.00 3.60
CA LEU A 28 2.33 -11.28 4.69
C LEU A 28 0.85 -11.64 4.71
N LYS A 29 0.24 -11.59 5.90
CA LYS A 29 -1.21 -11.74 6.04
C LYS A 29 -1.90 -10.43 5.72
N VAL A 30 -3.04 -10.53 5.06
CA VAL A 30 -3.98 -9.42 4.90
C VAL A 30 -4.87 -9.41 6.16
N PRO A 31 -5.02 -8.27 6.86
CA PRO A 31 -4.65 -6.92 6.43
C PRO A 31 -3.16 -6.60 6.61
N CYS A 32 -2.55 -5.95 5.61
CA CYS A 32 -1.17 -5.47 5.71
C CYS A 32 -0.95 -4.18 4.94
N PHE A 33 0.01 -3.40 5.41
CA PHE A 33 0.55 -2.23 4.74
C PHE A 33 1.92 -2.54 4.18
N ILE A 34 2.16 -2.13 2.94
CA ILE A 34 3.39 -2.36 2.19
C ILE A 34 3.75 -1.05 1.51
N SER A 35 4.91 -0.50 1.83
CA SER A 35 5.51 0.64 1.15
C SER A 35 6.74 0.22 0.37
N SER A 36 7.46 1.19 -0.20
CA SER A 36 8.67 0.92 -0.98
C SER A 36 9.77 0.24 -0.16
N ARG A 37 9.98 0.67 1.09
CA ARG A 37 11.02 0.09 1.97
C ARG A 37 10.49 -0.52 3.25
N TYR A 38 9.24 -0.23 3.61
CA TYR A 38 8.61 -0.71 4.84
C TYR A 38 7.43 -1.63 4.56
N HIS A 39 7.17 -2.60 5.43
CA HIS A 39 5.92 -3.37 5.41
C HIS A 39 5.54 -3.78 6.84
N CYS A 40 4.26 -3.85 7.13
CA CYS A 40 3.74 -4.32 8.42
C CYS A 40 2.37 -4.97 8.28
N GLU A 41 2.11 -5.98 9.09
CA GLU A 41 0.77 -6.55 9.25
C GLU A 41 -0.06 -5.64 10.16
N ILE A 42 -1.33 -5.45 9.83
CA ILE A 42 -2.25 -4.56 10.55
C ILE A 42 -3.50 -5.33 10.94
N ASP A 43 -4.08 -4.97 12.07
CA ASP A 43 -5.30 -5.62 12.57
C ASP A 43 -6.60 -4.98 11.99
N MET A 44 -6.44 -4.01 11.09
CA MET A 44 -7.54 -3.24 10.49
C MET A 44 -8.21 -4.05 9.38
N THR A 45 -9.40 -4.58 9.62
CA THR A 45 -10.15 -5.36 8.62
C THR A 45 -11.14 -4.51 7.81
N HIS A 46 -11.41 -3.27 8.23
CA HIS A 46 -12.41 -2.40 7.63
C HIS A 46 -11.80 -1.08 7.18
N LEU A 47 -12.33 -0.53 6.08
CA LEU A 47 -11.90 0.78 5.57
C LEU A 47 -12.12 1.91 6.58
N ASP A 48 -13.13 1.79 7.45
CA ASP A 48 -13.45 2.80 8.46
C ASP A 48 -12.32 2.97 9.50
N ASP A 49 -11.45 1.98 9.65
CA ASP A 49 -10.29 2.02 10.56
C ASP A 49 -9.11 2.83 9.98
N ILE A 50 -9.16 3.16 8.67
CA ILE A 50 -8.12 3.92 7.98
C ILE A 50 -8.27 5.41 8.31
N ASP A 51 -7.63 5.85 9.38
CA ASP A 51 -7.58 7.26 9.75
C ASP A 51 -6.16 7.86 9.65
N LYS A 52 -6.10 9.19 9.72
CA LYS A 52 -4.88 9.97 9.92
C LYS A 52 -3.99 9.38 11.01
N VAL A 53 -4.56 8.96 12.14
CA VAL A 53 -3.79 8.43 13.28
C VAL A 53 -3.04 7.16 12.90
N SER A 54 -3.67 6.28 12.12
CA SER A 54 -3.10 5.02 11.64
C SER A 54 -2.04 5.25 10.56
N LEU A 55 -2.24 6.24 9.69
CA LEU A 55 -1.35 6.57 8.59
C LEU A 55 -0.17 7.44 8.99
N PHE A 56 -0.30 8.24 10.04
CA PHE A 56 0.76 9.11 10.55
C PHE A 56 2.05 8.35 10.89
N PRO A 57 2.05 7.25 11.67
CA PRO A 57 3.26 6.49 11.93
C PRO A 57 3.81 5.84 10.66
N LEU A 58 2.95 5.36 9.76
CA LEU A 58 3.37 4.72 8.50
C LEU A 58 4.07 5.71 7.57
N SER A 59 3.51 6.90 7.43
CA SER A 59 4.06 8.01 6.63
C SER A 59 5.34 8.57 7.24
N ASN A 60 5.53 8.39 8.56
CA ASN A 60 6.78 8.75 9.23
C ASN A 60 7.87 7.67 9.05
N GLN A 61 7.50 6.40 8.79
CA GLN A 61 8.47 5.34 8.48
C GLN A 61 8.95 5.43 7.04
N ASP A 62 8.04 5.69 6.11
CA ASP A 62 8.31 5.76 4.67
C ASP A 62 7.51 6.93 4.11
N ASP A 63 8.16 7.83 3.37
CA ASP A 63 7.49 8.95 2.71
C ASP A 63 6.55 8.37 1.65
N ILE A 64 5.24 8.54 1.86
CA ILE A 64 4.20 8.08 0.93
C ILE A 64 3.37 9.29 0.48
N ASP A 65 3.31 9.49 -0.82
CA ASP A 65 2.48 10.53 -1.45
C ASP A 65 1.15 9.94 -1.94
N LEU A 66 1.12 8.62 -2.18
CA LEU A 66 -0.08 7.91 -2.63
C LEU A 66 -0.26 6.61 -1.85
N LEU A 67 -1.46 6.41 -1.32
CA LEU A 67 -1.90 5.21 -0.65
C LEU A 67 -2.95 4.48 -1.50
N ILE A 68 -2.61 3.30 -1.99
CA ILE A 68 -3.51 2.42 -2.71
C ILE A 68 -4.12 1.44 -1.72
N ILE A 69 -5.44 1.28 -1.73
CA ILE A 69 -6.20 0.47 -0.79
C ILE A 69 -6.89 -0.64 -1.58
N GLY A 70 -6.41 -1.87 -1.42
CA GLY A 70 -7.02 -3.07 -1.95
C GLY A 70 -8.10 -3.58 -0.99
N THR A 71 -9.36 -3.52 -1.42
CA THR A 71 -10.52 -3.93 -0.60
C THR A 71 -11.01 -5.35 -0.92
N GLY A 72 -10.15 -6.18 -1.49
CA GLY A 72 -10.45 -7.55 -1.89
C GLY A 72 -11.26 -7.65 -3.18
N ALA A 73 -12.32 -8.46 -3.14
CA ALA A 73 -13.17 -8.78 -4.28
C ALA A 73 -14.19 -7.67 -4.61
N THR A 74 -14.58 -6.88 -3.61
CA THR A 74 -15.55 -5.79 -3.79
C THR A 74 -14.84 -4.47 -3.63
N HIS A 75 -14.87 -3.62 -4.67
CA HIS A 75 -14.40 -2.24 -4.56
C HIS A 75 -15.25 -1.52 -3.51
N GLN A 76 -14.63 -1.13 -2.40
CA GLN A 76 -15.27 -0.28 -1.40
C GLN A 76 -14.60 1.08 -1.41
N PHE A 77 -15.40 2.14 -1.41
CA PHE A 77 -14.88 3.49 -1.37
C PHE A 77 -14.53 3.87 0.06
N LEU A 78 -13.41 4.56 0.22
CA LEU A 78 -13.02 5.17 1.49
C LEU A 78 -14.03 6.27 1.86
N HIS A 79 -14.30 6.47 3.15
CA HIS A 79 -15.22 7.53 3.55
C HIS A 79 -14.67 8.90 3.11
N PRO A 80 -15.50 9.80 2.57
CA PRO A 80 -15.04 11.10 2.07
C PRO A 80 -14.36 11.92 3.17
N LYS A 81 -14.76 11.73 4.44
CA LYS A 81 -14.08 12.35 5.59
C LYS A 81 -12.62 11.89 5.72
N GLN A 82 -12.38 10.58 5.61
CA GLN A 82 -11.03 10.01 5.66
C GLN A 82 -10.20 10.47 4.46
N GLN A 83 -10.76 10.42 3.25
CA GLN A 83 -10.06 10.89 2.04
C GLN A 83 -9.64 12.36 2.16
N VAL A 84 -10.55 13.24 2.60
CA VAL A 84 -10.24 14.66 2.81
C VAL A 84 -9.18 14.82 3.90
N ALA A 85 -9.29 14.06 4.98
CA ALA A 85 -8.32 14.10 6.07
C ALA A 85 -6.92 13.72 5.55
N ILE A 86 -6.78 12.58 4.90
CA ILE A 86 -5.49 12.06 4.42
C ILE A 86 -4.91 12.98 3.33
N ARG A 87 -5.76 13.49 2.44
CA ARG A 87 -5.37 14.46 1.42
C ARG A 87 -4.87 15.79 2.00
N GLN A 88 -5.36 16.22 3.16
CA GLN A 88 -4.81 17.38 3.86
C GLN A 88 -3.39 17.14 4.40
N MET A 89 -2.97 15.89 4.57
CA MET A 89 -1.59 15.53 4.92
C MET A 89 -0.67 15.52 3.69
N GLY A 90 -1.20 15.74 2.49
CA GLY A 90 -0.46 15.62 1.23
C GLY A 90 -0.49 14.21 0.63
N ILE A 91 -1.24 13.28 1.22
CA ILE A 91 -1.27 11.87 0.78
C ILE A 91 -2.55 11.64 -0.02
N GLY A 92 -2.43 11.21 -1.27
CA GLY A 92 -3.54 10.75 -2.09
C GLY A 92 -4.01 9.36 -1.65
N THR A 93 -5.30 9.06 -1.70
CA THR A 93 -5.83 7.73 -1.39
C THR A 93 -6.66 7.20 -2.55
N GLU A 94 -6.38 5.98 -2.99
CA GLU A 94 -7.13 5.30 -4.05
C GLU A 94 -7.60 3.92 -3.59
N SER A 95 -8.91 3.68 -3.58
CA SER A 95 -9.47 2.36 -3.33
C SER A 95 -9.62 1.59 -4.65
N MET A 96 -9.28 0.31 -4.68
CA MET A 96 -9.48 -0.56 -5.83
C MET A 96 -9.47 -2.05 -5.42
N ASN A 97 -9.69 -2.95 -6.38
CA ASN A 97 -9.60 -4.39 -6.11
C ASN A 97 -8.14 -4.80 -5.83
N ASN A 98 -7.93 -5.90 -5.09
CA ASN A 98 -6.59 -6.35 -4.70
C ASN A 98 -5.66 -6.57 -5.91
N LYS A 99 -6.14 -7.15 -7.01
CA LYS A 99 -5.32 -7.40 -8.20
C LYS A 99 -4.84 -6.10 -8.87
N SER A 100 -5.72 -5.13 -9.04
CA SER A 100 -5.43 -3.80 -9.57
C SER A 100 -4.51 -3.04 -8.64
N ALA A 101 -4.76 -3.10 -7.32
CA ALA A 101 -3.94 -2.46 -6.31
C ALA A 101 -2.48 -2.92 -6.38
N CYS A 102 -2.26 -4.24 -6.40
CA CYS A 102 -0.91 -4.82 -6.51
C CYS A 102 -0.21 -4.44 -7.83
N ARG A 103 -0.96 -4.37 -8.93
CA ARG A 103 -0.42 -3.97 -10.24
C ARG A 103 0.02 -2.51 -10.24
N SER A 104 -0.84 -1.61 -9.77
CA SER A 104 -0.54 -0.18 -9.66
C SER A 104 0.62 0.07 -8.70
N PHE A 105 0.64 -0.63 -7.56
CA PHE A 105 1.75 -0.55 -6.61
C PHE A 105 3.07 -0.98 -7.24
N ASN A 106 3.14 -2.16 -7.88
CA ASN A 106 4.37 -2.62 -8.55
C ASN A 106 4.86 -1.65 -9.64
N LEU A 107 3.93 -1.05 -10.38
CA LEU A 107 4.25 -0.07 -11.41
C LEU A 107 4.90 1.19 -10.81
N LEU A 108 4.27 1.75 -9.78
CA LEU A 108 4.76 2.95 -9.08
C LEU A 108 6.05 2.68 -8.29
N LEU A 109 6.16 1.48 -7.71
CA LEU A 109 7.36 1.00 -7.04
C LEU A 109 8.55 0.92 -8.00
N SER A 110 8.31 0.48 -9.25
CA SER A 110 9.34 0.46 -10.30
C SER A 110 9.73 1.87 -10.77
N ASP A 111 8.80 2.82 -10.66
CA ASP A 111 9.02 4.24 -10.95
C ASP A 111 9.73 4.99 -9.81
N ALA A 112 10.15 4.26 -8.74
CA ALA A 112 10.75 4.81 -7.53
C ALA A 112 9.91 5.91 -6.86
N ARG A 113 8.58 5.82 -6.97
CA ARG A 113 7.65 6.76 -6.32
C ARG A 113 7.31 6.32 -4.90
N SER A 114 7.10 7.33 -4.06
CA SER A 114 6.55 7.24 -2.71
C SER A 114 5.10 6.71 -2.72
N VAL A 115 4.92 5.40 -2.80
CA VAL A 115 3.62 4.72 -2.80
C VAL A 115 3.49 3.73 -1.65
N GLY A 116 2.38 3.79 -0.95
CA GLY A 116 1.92 2.79 0.01
C GLY A 116 0.81 1.95 -0.60
N LEU A 117 0.81 0.65 -0.31
CA LEU A 117 -0.27 -0.28 -0.58
C LEU A 117 -0.81 -0.77 0.76
N LEU A 118 -2.11 -0.71 0.90
CA LEU A 118 -2.86 -1.21 2.03
C LEU A 118 -3.81 -2.28 1.52
N LEU A 119 -3.69 -3.51 2.00
CA LEU A 119 -4.60 -4.60 1.66
C LEU A 119 -5.48 -4.89 2.88
N LEU A 120 -6.78 -5.01 2.63
CA LEU A 120 -7.82 -5.41 3.58
C LEU A 120 -8.46 -6.73 3.18
#